data_AF-A0A7S3FM77-F1
#
_entry.id   AF-A0A7S3FM77-F1
#
_cell.length_a   1.000
_cell.length_b   1.000
_cell.length_c   1.000
_cell.angle_alpha   90.00
_cell.angle_beta   90.00
_cell.angle_gamma   90.00
#
_symmetry.space_group_name_H-M   'P 1'
#
loop_
_entity.id
_entity.type
_entity.pdbx_description
1 polymer ?
#
loop_
_entity_poly.entity_id
_entity_poly.type
_entity_poly.pdbx_seq_one_letter_code
_entity_poly.pdbx_strand_id
1 'polypeptide(L)'
;MASGGHFAAAVFPSGKAAGPAAAKPFPHKTLHRYVVRAKAGGRQAAKDATGKKANSAGASLRRHNERALAEDIRRLLQETWREELEGCDRIFVSAPGVHNASTFFSGKDPIFDRGDVRVCRVPFACRRPTLKEACRVKRLLSTLHEVRDHGDGEAQAQAEAAATAGEGERAVDENA
;
A
#
# COMPACT_ATOMS: atom_id res chain seq x y z
N MET A 1 5.79 0.06 -4.93
CA MET A 1 4.59 0.82 -4.50
C MET A 1 4.42 2.06 -5.38
N ALA A 2 3.23 2.33 -5.91
CA ALA A 2 2.94 3.55 -6.68
C ALA A 2 1.57 4.15 -6.35
N SER A 3 1.52 5.46 -6.13
CA SER A 3 0.26 6.19 -5.92
C SER A 3 0.48 7.70 -6.08
N GLY A 4 -0.44 8.39 -6.75
CA GLY A 4 -0.49 9.86 -6.77
C GLY A 4 0.76 10.57 -7.30
N GLY A 5 1.52 9.93 -8.20
CA GLY A 5 2.79 10.48 -8.71
C GLY A 5 4.01 10.12 -7.88
N HIS A 6 3.83 9.37 -6.79
CA HIS A 6 4.91 8.81 -5.99
C HIS A 6 5.14 7.35 -6.35
N PHE A 7 6.41 6.98 -6.38
CA PHE A 7 6.84 5.60 -6.53
C PHE A 7 7.96 5.31 -5.52
N ALA A 8 7.91 4.13 -4.93
CA ALA A 8 8.95 3.60 -4.06
C ALA A 8 9.10 2.10 -4.32
N ALA A 9 10.34 1.66 -4.52
CA ALA A 9 10.72 0.26 -4.64
C ALA A 9 11.96 -0.01 -3.80
N ALA A 10 12.04 -1.22 -3.26
CA ALA A 10 13.14 -1.70 -2.45
C ALA A 10 13.22 -3.21 -2.57
N VAL A 11 14.42 -3.73 -2.76
CA VAL A 11 14.74 -5.15 -2.71
C VAL A 11 15.25 -5.46 -1.31
N PHE A 12 14.77 -6.57 -0.73
CA PHE A 12 15.15 -7.00 0.61
C PHE A 12 15.83 -8.36 0.49
N PRO A 13 17.12 -8.49 0.82
CA PRO A 13 17.81 -9.76 0.73
C PRO A 13 17.23 -10.77 1.72
N SER A 14 17.05 -12.00 1.27
CA SER A 14 16.65 -13.15 2.08
C SER A 14 17.90 -13.72 2.77
N GLY A 15 18.16 -13.35 4.02
CA GLY A 15 19.29 -13.86 4.79
C GLY A 15 18.88 -14.30 6.19
N LYS A 16 19.30 -15.51 6.60
CA LYS A 16 19.09 -16.05 7.96
C LYS A 16 19.75 -15.21 9.06
N ALA A 17 20.76 -14.40 8.72
CA ALA A 17 21.59 -13.67 9.69
C ALA A 17 20.95 -12.39 10.25
N ALA A 18 19.91 -11.87 9.61
CA ALA A 18 19.16 -10.72 10.09
C ALA A 18 17.70 -11.14 10.15
N GLY A 19 17.13 -11.23 11.35
CA GLY A 19 15.72 -11.56 11.52
C GLY A 19 14.82 -10.72 10.60
N PRO A 20 13.56 -11.13 10.37
CA PRO A 20 12.64 -10.52 9.41
C PRO A 20 12.47 -9.00 9.53
N ALA A 21 12.85 -8.37 10.65
CA ALA A 21 12.83 -6.92 10.83
C ALA A 21 14.13 -6.18 10.45
N ALA A 22 15.29 -6.85 10.36
CA ALA A 22 16.62 -6.22 10.35
C ALA A 22 17.32 -6.15 8.98
N ALA A 23 16.83 -6.85 7.95
CA ALA A 23 17.45 -6.80 6.63
C ALA A 23 17.35 -5.39 6.00
N LYS A 24 18.50 -4.76 5.76
CA LYS A 24 18.61 -3.44 5.11
C LYS A 24 18.22 -3.54 3.64
N PRO A 25 17.34 -2.66 3.13
CA PRO A 25 16.94 -2.69 1.72
C PRO A 25 18.08 -2.25 0.79
N PHE A 26 18.42 -3.10 -0.17
CA PHE A 26 19.36 -2.78 -1.23
C PHE A 26 19.10 -3.69 -2.47
N PRO A 27 18.99 -3.12 -3.68
CA PRO A 27 18.86 -1.69 -3.98
C PRO A 27 17.49 -1.11 -3.55
N HIS A 28 17.42 0.22 -3.37
CA HIS A 28 16.16 0.93 -3.17
C HIS A 28 16.11 2.24 -3.97
N LYS A 29 14.92 2.63 -4.45
CA LYS A 29 14.72 3.86 -5.22
C LYS A 29 13.36 4.46 -4.91
N THR A 30 13.31 5.78 -4.84
CA THR A 30 12.07 6.55 -4.80
C THR A 30 12.05 7.53 -5.96
N LEU A 31 10.89 7.67 -6.61
CA LEU A 31 10.66 8.57 -7.72
C LEU A 31 9.41 9.40 -7.42
N HIS A 32 9.39 10.65 -7.87
CA HIS A 32 8.25 11.52 -7.70
C HIS A 32 8.13 12.49 -8.88
N ARG A 33 6.93 12.59 -9.44
CA ARG A 33 6.56 13.66 -10.38
C ARG A 33 5.20 14.23 -10.00
N TYR A 34 5.03 15.53 -10.25
CA TYR A 34 3.77 16.23 -10.01
C TYR A 34 2.72 15.80 -11.06
N VAL A 35 1.75 14.99 -10.64
CA VAL A 35 0.69 14.45 -11.52
C VAL A 35 -0.74 14.78 -11.04
N VAL A 36 -0.90 15.16 -9.77
CA VAL A 36 -2.18 15.56 -9.18
C VAL A 36 -2.18 17.05 -8.87
N ARG A 37 -3.33 17.72 -8.96
CA ARG A 37 -3.42 19.14 -8.58
C ARG A 37 -3.51 19.28 -7.06
N ALA A 38 -2.68 20.13 -6.46
CA ALA A 38 -2.62 20.30 -5.00
C ALA A 38 -3.97 20.64 -4.33
N LYS A 39 -4.80 21.50 -4.96
CA LYS A 39 -6.08 21.98 -4.37
C LYS A 39 -7.35 21.24 -4.79
N ALA A 40 -7.30 20.41 -5.84
CA ALA A 40 -8.52 19.89 -6.48
C ALA A 40 -8.58 18.36 -6.57
N GLY A 41 -7.70 17.65 -5.85
CA GLY A 41 -7.74 16.21 -5.61
C GLY A 41 -8.15 15.35 -6.82
N GLY A 42 -7.19 14.91 -7.63
CA GLY A 42 -7.48 13.96 -8.72
C GLY A 42 -6.40 13.93 -9.79
N ARG A 43 -6.11 12.72 -10.30
CA ARG A 43 -5.20 12.53 -11.44
C ARG A 43 -5.86 12.98 -12.73
N GLN A 44 -5.06 13.48 -13.66
CA GLN A 44 -5.59 14.01 -14.91
C GLN A 44 -6.20 12.89 -15.77
N ALA A 45 -5.57 11.72 -15.79
CA ALA A 45 -6.10 10.54 -16.50
C ALA A 45 -7.51 10.13 -16.05
N ALA A 46 -7.83 10.22 -14.75
CA ALA A 46 -9.16 9.90 -14.25
C ALA A 46 -10.22 10.91 -14.74
N LYS A 47 -9.86 12.19 -14.84
CA LYS A 47 -10.75 13.23 -15.40
C LYS A 47 -10.88 13.15 -16.92
N ASP A 48 -9.82 12.73 -17.60
CA ASP A 48 -9.87 12.57 -19.06
C ASP A 48 -10.77 11.38 -19.47
N ALA A 49 -10.87 10.35 -18.61
CA ALA A 49 -11.76 9.22 -18.82
C ALA A 49 -13.25 9.58 -18.76
N THR A 50 -13.62 10.71 -18.15
CA THR A 50 -15.02 11.20 -18.10
C THR A 50 -15.42 12.01 -19.33
N GLY A 51 -14.65 11.94 -20.43
CA GLY A 51 -14.95 12.59 -21.72
C GLY A 51 -14.64 14.09 -21.80
N LYS A 52 -14.47 14.77 -20.66
CA LYS A 52 -14.13 16.21 -20.59
C LYS A 52 -12.62 16.41 -20.51
N LYS A 53 -11.92 16.24 -21.63
CA LYS A 53 -10.48 16.49 -21.72
C LYS A 53 -10.20 18.00 -21.61
N ALA A 54 -9.55 18.39 -20.51
CA ALA A 54 -9.01 19.74 -20.39
C ALA A 54 -7.79 19.88 -21.31
N ASN A 55 -7.75 20.93 -22.12
CA ASN A 55 -6.64 21.24 -23.05
C ASN A 55 -5.71 22.35 -22.52
N SER A 56 -5.79 22.68 -21.23
CA SER A 56 -4.92 23.71 -20.65
C SER A 56 -3.48 23.22 -20.53
N ALA A 57 -2.52 24.17 -20.56
CA ALA A 57 -1.10 23.87 -20.39
C ALA A 57 -0.80 23.03 -19.13
N GLY A 58 -1.50 23.33 -18.01
CA GLY A 58 -1.36 22.57 -16.77
C GLY A 58 -1.95 21.15 -16.80
N ALA A 59 -2.92 20.86 -17.68
CA ALA A 59 -3.39 19.50 -17.92
C ALA A 59 -2.38 18.72 -18.77
N SER A 60 -1.86 19.31 -19.85
CA SER A 60 -0.83 18.73 -20.70
C SER A 60 0.45 18.40 -19.94
N LEU A 61 0.93 19.30 -19.07
CA LEU A 61 2.10 19.07 -18.23
C LEU A 61 1.92 17.87 -17.30
N ARG A 62 0.75 17.72 -16.68
CA ARG A 62 0.46 16.57 -15.81
C ARG A 62 0.39 15.26 -16.59
N ARG A 63 -0.20 15.24 -17.78
CA ARG A 63 -0.18 14.05 -18.67
C ARG A 63 1.24 13.67 -19.09
N HIS A 64 2.08 14.66 -19.40
CA HIS A 64 3.48 14.43 -19.71
C HIS A 64 4.23 13.84 -18.49
N ASN A 65 4.04 14.43 -17.31
CA ASN A 65 4.63 13.91 -16.07
C ASN A 65 4.16 12.49 -15.72
N GLU A 66 2.90 12.15 -15.99
CA GLU A 66 2.38 10.79 -15.81
C GLU A 66 3.09 9.78 -16.72
N ARG A 67 3.24 10.10 -18.01
CA ARG A 67 3.95 9.24 -18.97
C ARG A 67 5.42 9.08 -18.60
N ALA A 68 6.10 10.19 -18.33
CA ALA A 68 7.51 10.17 -18.03
C ALA A 68 7.80 9.50 -16.68
N LEU A 69 6.90 9.57 -15.69
CA LEU A 69 7.01 8.76 -14.46
C LEU A 69 6.87 7.25 -14.78
N ALA A 70 5.95 6.87 -15.66
CA ALA A 70 5.78 5.47 -16.05
C ALA A 70 7.02 4.95 -16.80
N GLU A 71 7.60 5.76 -17.68
CA GLU A 71 8.86 5.45 -18.37
C GLU A 71 10.03 5.31 -17.39
N ASP A 72 10.18 6.22 -16.42
CA ASP A 72 11.23 6.12 -15.39
C ASP A 72 11.10 4.83 -14.56
N ILE A 73 9.87 4.47 -14.17
CA ILE A 73 9.59 3.23 -13.42
C ILE A 73 9.92 2.01 -14.27
N ARG A 74 9.51 2.01 -15.53
CA ARG A 74 9.78 0.93 -16.48
C ARG A 74 11.28 0.73 -16.67
N ARG A 75 12.02 1.81 -16.95
CA ARG A 75 13.47 1.79 -17.09
C ARG A 75 14.15 1.23 -15.84
N LEU A 76 13.74 1.70 -14.67
CA LEU A 76 14.29 1.22 -13.41
C LEU A 76 14.07 -0.29 -13.25
N LEU A 77 12.85 -0.78 -13.45
CA LEU A 77 12.49 -2.17 -13.15
C LEU A 77 12.96 -3.15 -14.24
N GLN A 78 12.80 -2.80 -15.52
CA GLN A 78 13.12 -3.71 -16.63
C GLN A 78 14.57 -3.62 -17.12
N GLU A 79 15.28 -2.50 -16.89
CA GLU A 79 16.66 -2.35 -17.33
C GLU A 79 17.62 -2.41 -16.15
N THR A 80 17.41 -1.57 -15.11
CA THR A 80 18.38 -1.45 -14.02
C THR A 80 18.26 -2.58 -12.99
N TRP A 81 17.04 -3.02 -12.66
CA TRP A 81 16.78 -4.00 -11.60
C TRP A 81 16.33 -5.36 -12.14
N ARG A 82 16.63 -5.65 -13.42
CA ARG A 82 16.24 -6.92 -14.05
C ARG A 82 16.74 -8.12 -13.26
N GLU A 83 18.05 -8.17 -12.98
CA GLU A 83 18.68 -9.28 -12.27
C GLU A 83 18.13 -9.44 -10.85
N GLU A 84 17.92 -8.33 -10.15
CA GLU A 84 17.34 -8.32 -8.80
C GLU A 84 15.90 -8.83 -8.79
N LEU A 85 15.08 -8.47 -9.79
CA LEU A 85 13.71 -8.96 -9.91
C LEU A 85 13.66 -10.43 -10.30
N GLU A 86 14.58 -10.90 -11.13
CA GLU A 86 14.69 -12.31 -11.51
C GLU A 86 15.07 -13.19 -10.29
N GLY A 87 15.95 -12.68 -9.41
CA GLY A 87 16.34 -13.34 -8.17
C GLY A 87 15.32 -13.26 -7.02
N CYS A 88 14.22 -12.52 -7.15
CA CYS A 88 13.23 -12.38 -6.08
C CYS A 88 12.28 -13.59 -6.01
N ASP A 89 12.11 -14.15 -4.81
CA ASP A 89 11.10 -15.20 -4.56
C ASP A 89 9.66 -14.66 -4.66
N ARG A 90 9.43 -13.44 -4.19
CA ARG A 90 8.12 -12.77 -4.13
C ARG A 90 8.27 -11.28 -4.39
N ILE A 91 7.38 -10.74 -5.22
CA ILE A 91 7.31 -9.33 -5.61
C ILE A 91 5.98 -8.77 -5.12
N PHE A 92 6.04 -7.91 -4.09
CA PHE A 92 4.84 -7.29 -3.55
C PHE A 92 4.55 -5.93 -4.21
N VAL A 93 3.42 -5.84 -4.90
CA VAL A 93 2.98 -4.63 -5.60
C VAL A 93 1.80 -4.00 -4.88
N SER A 94 1.93 -2.70 -4.61
CA SER A 94 0.83 -1.85 -4.13
C SER A 94 0.65 -0.69 -5.10
N ALA A 95 -0.47 -0.72 -5.83
CA ALA A 95 -0.86 0.28 -6.82
C ALA A 95 -2.39 0.48 -6.78
N PRO A 96 -2.91 1.23 -5.79
CA PRO A 96 -4.35 1.36 -5.59
C PRO A 96 -5.03 2.08 -6.76
N GLY A 97 -6.08 1.50 -7.33
CA GLY A 97 -6.83 2.07 -8.45
C GLY A 97 -6.25 1.72 -9.83
N VAL A 98 -7.15 1.65 -10.83
CA VAL A 98 -6.86 1.14 -12.19
C VAL A 98 -5.69 1.84 -12.85
N HIS A 99 -5.61 3.17 -12.73
CA HIS A 99 -4.56 3.96 -13.37
C HIS A 99 -3.17 3.76 -12.75
N ASN A 100 -3.07 3.48 -11.44
CA ASN A 100 -1.77 3.15 -10.84
C ASN A 100 -1.36 1.73 -11.22
N ALA A 101 -2.32 0.80 -11.25
CA ALA A 101 -2.09 -0.58 -11.67
C ALA A 101 -1.67 -0.67 -13.15
N SER A 102 -2.22 0.18 -14.03
CA SER A 102 -1.87 0.18 -15.45
C SER A 102 -0.41 0.50 -15.73
N THR A 103 0.29 1.19 -14.83
CA THR A 103 1.75 1.43 -14.96
C THR A 103 2.55 0.13 -14.93
N PHE A 104 2.04 -0.91 -14.26
CA PHE A 104 2.75 -2.19 -14.09
C PHE A 104 2.20 -3.30 -14.99
N PHE A 105 0.87 -3.35 -15.15
CA PHE A 105 0.16 -4.51 -15.73
C PHE A 105 -0.57 -4.20 -17.04
N SER A 106 -0.26 -3.07 -17.68
CA SER A 106 -0.92 -2.65 -18.92
C SER A 106 0.08 -2.02 -19.89
N GLY A 107 -0.30 -1.95 -21.17
CA GLY A 107 0.55 -1.44 -22.25
C GLY A 107 0.97 -2.56 -23.20
N LYS A 108 1.76 -2.19 -24.23
CA LYS A 108 2.28 -3.14 -25.23
C LYS A 108 3.26 -4.15 -24.63
N ASP A 109 4.01 -3.73 -23.62
CA ASP A 109 4.94 -4.57 -22.88
C ASP A 109 4.79 -4.27 -21.38
N PRO A 110 3.98 -5.04 -20.64
CA PRO A 110 3.78 -4.81 -19.21
C PRO A 110 5.06 -5.09 -18.42
N ILE A 111 5.26 -4.38 -17.30
CA ILE A 111 6.43 -4.59 -16.43
C ILE A 111 6.33 -5.97 -15.74
N PHE A 112 5.13 -6.34 -15.34
CA PHE A 112 4.84 -7.63 -14.72
C PHE A 112 3.73 -8.32 -15.49
N ASP A 113 3.90 -9.63 -15.70
CA ASP A 113 2.81 -10.46 -16.20
C ASP A 113 1.76 -10.68 -15.10
N ARG A 114 0.48 -10.74 -15.49
CA ARG A 114 -0.63 -11.05 -14.59
C ARG A 114 -0.63 -12.52 -14.18
N GLY A 115 0.00 -13.40 -14.97
CA GLY A 115 0.17 -14.81 -14.66
C GLY A 115 1.37 -15.12 -13.75
N ASP A 116 2.23 -14.14 -13.44
CA ASP A 116 3.43 -14.38 -12.62
C ASP A 116 3.04 -14.62 -11.15
N VAL A 117 3.19 -15.86 -10.70
CA VAL A 117 2.90 -16.30 -9.32
C VAL A 117 3.76 -15.60 -8.26
N ARG A 118 4.90 -15.02 -8.64
CA ARG A 118 5.75 -14.25 -7.74
C ARG A 118 5.13 -12.89 -7.42
N VAL A 119 4.29 -12.36 -8.30
CA VAL A 119 3.72 -11.02 -8.17
C VAL A 119 2.47 -11.06 -7.31
N CYS A 120 2.60 -10.60 -6.07
CA CYS A 120 1.52 -10.58 -5.09
C CYS A 120 1.06 -9.15 -4.81
N ARG A 121 -0.24 -8.97 -4.57
CA ARG A 121 -0.76 -7.71 -4.05
C ARG A 121 -0.47 -7.61 -2.55
N VAL A 122 -0.16 -6.42 -2.06
CA VAL A 122 -0.08 -6.17 -0.61
C VAL A 122 -1.49 -6.32 0.01
N PRO A 123 -1.68 -7.20 1.01
CA PRO A 123 -3.00 -7.57 1.53
C PRO A 123 -3.60 -6.55 2.52
N PHE A 124 -2.97 -5.39 2.71
CA PHE A 124 -3.41 -4.35 3.62
C PHE A 124 -3.22 -2.95 3.02
N ALA A 125 -3.79 -1.95 3.68
CA ALA A 125 -3.69 -0.57 3.24
C ALA A 125 -2.25 -0.03 3.34
N CYS A 126 -1.76 0.51 2.22
CA CYS A 126 -0.48 1.17 2.11
C CYS A 126 -0.62 2.68 2.23
N ARG A 127 0.32 3.32 2.90
CA ARG A 127 0.44 4.79 2.97
C ARG A 127 1.16 5.32 1.72
N ARG A 128 1.51 6.60 1.73
CA ARG A 128 2.27 7.26 0.67
C ARG A 128 3.54 6.48 0.33
N PRO A 129 3.81 6.18 -0.96
CA PRO A 129 5.03 5.49 -1.39
C PRO A 129 6.27 6.26 -0.97
N THR A 130 7.00 5.70 0.00
CA THR A 130 8.29 6.19 0.50
C THR A 130 9.13 4.98 0.89
N LEU A 131 10.45 5.15 1.07
CA LEU A 131 11.30 4.07 1.57
C LEU A 131 10.87 3.59 2.97
N LYS A 132 10.54 4.53 3.87
CA LYS A 132 10.04 4.21 5.22
C LYS A 132 8.80 3.33 5.16
N GLU A 133 7.89 3.64 4.24
CA GLU A 133 6.69 2.86 4.04
C GLU A 133 6.99 1.47 3.46
N ALA A 134 7.91 1.36 2.51
CA ALA A 134 8.34 0.05 1.99
C ALA A 134 8.93 -0.84 3.09
N CYS A 135 9.76 -0.28 3.98
CA CYS A 135 10.27 -1.00 5.15
C CYS A 135 9.16 -1.40 6.13
N ARG A 136 8.16 -0.54 6.36
CA ARG A 136 7.00 -0.85 7.19
C ARG A 136 6.19 -2.01 6.61
N VAL A 137 5.91 -1.98 5.31
CA VAL A 137 5.19 -3.03 4.58
C VAL A 137 5.95 -4.36 4.70
N LYS A 138 7.26 -4.36 4.45
CA LYS A 138 8.10 -5.55 4.60
C LYS A 138 8.02 -6.13 6.00
N ARG A 139 8.14 -5.28 7.03
CA ARG A 139 8.02 -5.71 8.43
C ARG A 139 6.67 -6.36 8.72
N LEU A 140 5.56 -5.78 8.24
CA LEU A 140 4.23 -6.36 8.44
C LEU A 140 4.07 -7.70 7.72
N LEU A 141 4.55 -7.81 6.48
CA LEU A 141 4.51 -9.07 5.72
C LEU A 141 5.33 -10.19 6.37
N SER A 142 6.33 -9.83 7.17
CA SER A 142 7.24 -10.77 7.82
C SER A 142 6.97 -10.97 9.31
N THR A 143 5.87 -10.44 9.85
CA THR A 143 5.51 -10.55 11.27
C THR A 143 4.28 -11.43 11.41
N LEU A 144 4.32 -12.38 12.34
CA LEU A 144 3.15 -13.13 12.77
C LEU A 144 2.35 -12.28 13.74
N HIS A 145 1.06 -12.11 13.46
CA HIS A 145 0.12 -11.42 14.31
C HIS A 145 -0.82 -12.45 14.95
N GLU A 146 -0.90 -12.44 16.27
CA GLU A 146 -1.95 -13.18 16.99
C GLU A 146 -3.28 -12.48 16.72
N VAL A 147 -4.17 -13.16 16.00
CA VAL A 147 -5.54 -12.69 15.82
C VAL A 147 -6.36 -13.35 16.92
N ARG A 148 -6.75 -12.57 17.92
CA ARG A 148 -7.74 -13.01 18.90
C ARG A 148 -9.10 -12.93 18.25
N ASP A 149 -9.77 -14.07 18.14
CA ASP A 149 -11.14 -14.13 17.63
C ASP A 149 -12.02 -13.24 18.51
N HIS A 150 -12.74 -12.30 17.90
CA HIS A 150 -13.68 -11.42 18.59
C HIS A 150 -14.97 -12.18 18.95
N GLY A 151 -14.83 -13.33 19.63
CA GLY A 151 -15.92 -14.03 20.31
C GLY A 151 -15.99 -13.72 21.81
N ASP A 152 -14.89 -13.24 22.40
CA ASP A 152 -14.76 -13.12 23.87
C ASP A 152 -15.09 -11.71 24.40
N GLY A 153 -15.04 -10.69 23.53
CA GLY A 153 -15.25 -9.29 23.93
C GLY A 153 -16.71 -8.92 24.20
N GLU A 154 -17.65 -9.53 23.46
CA GLU A 154 -19.09 -9.32 23.70
C GLU A 154 -19.56 -10.07 24.95
N ALA A 155 -18.98 -11.24 25.24
CA ALA A 155 -19.26 -12.01 26.44
C ALA A 155 -18.73 -11.31 27.72
N GLN A 156 -17.55 -10.68 27.66
CA GLN A 156 -17.00 -9.92 28.78
C GLN A 156 -17.75 -8.61 29.05
N ALA A 157 -18.16 -7.89 28.00
CA ALA A 157 -18.96 -6.66 28.15
C ALA A 157 -20.36 -6.95 28.72
N GLN A 158 -20.98 -8.08 28.37
CA GLN A 158 -22.26 -8.51 28.93
C GLN A 158 -22.13 -9.04 30.37
N ALA A 159 -21.02 -9.72 30.70
CA ALA A 159 -20.75 -10.19 32.06
C ALA A 159 -20.45 -9.03 33.03
N GLU A 160 -19.71 -8.00 32.61
CA GLU A 160 -19.47 -6.79 33.41
C GLU A 160 -20.75 -5.96 33.60
N ALA A 161 -21.62 -5.87 32.59
CA ALA A 161 -22.93 -5.21 32.69
C ALA A 161 -23.90 -5.96 33.61
N ALA A 162 -23.87 -7.30 33.63
CA ALA A 162 -24.67 -8.11 34.56
C ALA A 162 -24.16 -8.03 36.01
N ALA A 163 -22.84 -7.91 36.22
CA ALA A 163 -22.26 -7.75 37.55
C ALA A 163 -22.58 -6.38 38.18
N THR A 164 -22.65 -5.32 37.38
CA THR A 164 -23.00 -3.96 37.84
C THR A 164 -24.50 -3.77 38.08
N ALA A 165 -25.37 -4.61 37.52
CA ALA A 165 -26.82 -4.56 37.76
C ALA A 165 -27.25 -5.21 39.09
N GLY A 166 -26.40 -6.05 39.71
CA GLY A 166 -26.73 -6.78 40.95
C GLY A 166 -26.46 -6.03 42.26
N GLU A 167 -25.84 -4.84 42.22
CA GLU A 167 -25.48 -4.07 43.42
C GLU A 167 -26.51 -2.98 43.80
N GLY A 168 -27.58 -2.81 43.00
CA GLY A 168 -28.58 -1.75 43.20
C GLY A 168 -29.78 -2.07 44.10
N GLU A 169 -29.95 -3.32 44.56
CA GLU A 169 -31.21 -3.78 45.21
C GLU A 169 -31.05 -4.23 46.67
N ARG A 170 -30.10 -3.65 47.42
CA ARG A 170 -29.90 -3.94 48.86
C ARG A 170 -29.77 -2.69 49.74
N ALA A 171 -30.55 -1.65 49.48
CA ALA A 171 -30.55 -0.47 50.34
C ALA A 171 -31.92 0.23 50.45
N VAL A 172 -32.99 -0.49 50.81
CA VAL A 172 -34.19 0.15 51.38
C VAL A 172 -34.86 -0.78 52.39
N ASP A 173 -34.23 -1.03 53.54
CA ASP A 173 -34.97 -1.32 54.78
C ASP A 173 -34.04 -1.13 55.99
N GLU A 174 -34.09 0.05 56.62
CA GLU A 174 -33.75 0.34 58.04
C GLU A 174 -33.60 1.86 58.23
N ASN A 175 -34.67 2.55 58.61
CA ASN A 175 -34.74 3.21 59.91
C ASN A 175 -36.12 3.85 60.16
N ALA A 176 -36.53 3.75 61.42
CA ALA A 176 -37.73 4.29 62.04
C ALA A 176 -37.80 5.83 62.04
#